data_AF-A0A965QZG6-F1
#
_entry.id   AF-A0A965QZG6-F1
#
_cell.length_a   1.000
_cell.length_b   1.000
_cell.length_c   1.000
_cell.angle_alpha   90.00
_cell.angle_beta   90.00
_cell.angle_gamma   90.00
#
_symmetry.space_group_name_H-M   'P 1'
#
loop_
_entity.id
_entity.type
_entity.pdbx_description
1 polymer ?
#
loop_
_entity_poly.entity_id
_entity_poly.type
_entity_poly.pdbx_seq_one_letter_code
_entity_poly.pdbx_strand_id
1 'polypeptide(L)' 'MEGMNFDLRQQTVRELNGFLHSAEGKAKRGTIAVHHPDGAHNIAAGLNAPVKVVVHGHAGYYAAG' A
#
# COMPACT_ATOMS: atom_id res chain seq x y z
N MET A 1 10.36 -15.56 -1.25
CA MET A 1 9.06 -15.07 -1.76
C MET A 1 9.22 -13.58 -1.93
N GLU A 2 9.25 -13.12 -3.17
CA GLU A 2 9.54 -11.73 -3.53
C GLU A 2 8.33 -10.86 -3.14
N GLY A 3 8.47 -10.09 -2.06
CA GLY A 3 7.47 -9.11 -1.65
C GLY A 3 7.51 -7.90 -2.59
N MET A 4 6.36 -7.29 -2.85
CA MET A 4 6.31 -6.06 -3.64
C MET A 4 6.49 -4.86 -2.73
N ASN A 5 7.44 -3.99 -3.05
CA ASN A 5 7.78 -2.85 -2.21
C ASN A 5 7.30 -1.55 -2.83
N PHE A 6 6.73 -0.68 -2.01
CA PHE A 6 6.43 0.72 -2.32
C PHE A 6 7.22 1.61 -1.35
N ASP A 7 8.02 2.53 -1.88
CA ASP A 7 8.74 3.54 -1.07
C ASP A 7 8.07 4.90 -1.27
N LEU A 8 7.45 5.44 -0.22
CA LEU A 8 6.69 6.69 -0.31
C LEU A 8 7.55 7.95 -0.39
N ARG A 9 8.88 7.83 -0.37
CA ARG A 9 9.80 8.92 -0.74
C ARG A 9 10.02 9.01 -2.24
N GLN A 10 9.70 7.95 -2.98
CA GLN A 10 9.91 7.85 -4.44
C GLN A 10 8.59 7.76 -5.20
N GLN A 11 7.56 7.19 -4.56
CA GLN A 11 6.22 7.00 -5.09
C GLN A 11 5.21 7.70 -4.20
N THR A 12 4.05 8.00 -4.74
CA THR A 12 2.96 8.67 -4.04
C THR A 12 1.97 7.67 -3.45
N VAL A 13 1.23 8.09 -2.42
CA VAL A 13 0.08 7.34 -1.89
C VAL A 13 -0.98 7.10 -2.98
N ARG A 14 -1.11 8.03 -3.94
CA ARG A 14 -2.01 7.86 -5.09
C ARG A 14 -1.59 6.69 -5.97
N GLU A 15 -0.30 6.54 -6.26
CA GLU A 15 0.21 5.41 -7.07
C GLU A 15 0.05 4.09 -6.33
N LEU A 16 0.34 4.06 -5.02
CA LEU A 16 0.08 2.89 -4.19
C LEU A 16 -1.40 2.48 -4.23
N ASN A 17 -2.31 3.41 -3.96
CA ASN A 17 -3.74 3.11 -3.98
C ASN A 17 -4.22 2.74 -5.39
N GLY A 18 -3.72 3.40 -6.42
CA GLY A 18 -4.02 3.04 -7.81
C GLY A 18 -3.60 1.59 -8.11
N PHE A 19 -2.40 1.21 -7.69
CA PHE A 19 -1.92 -0.16 -7.82
C PHE A 19 -2.81 -1.15 -7.07
N LEU A 20 -3.15 -0.90 -5.81
CA LEU A 20 -4.00 -1.79 -5.00
C LEU A 20 -5.39 -2.02 -5.61
N HIS A 21 -5.94 -1.03 -6.32
CA HIS A 21 -7.22 -1.16 -7.01
C HIS A 21 -7.13 -1.78 -8.41
N SER A 22 -5.93 -1.87 -8.99
CA SER A 22 -5.69 -2.46 -10.29
C SER A 22 -5.94 -3.98 -10.29
N ALA A 23 -6.13 -4.56 -11.47
CA ALA A 23 -6.26 -6.02 -11.60
C ALA A 23 -5.01 -6.76 -11.08
N GLU A 24 -3.82 -6.21 -11.31
CA GLU A 24 -2.55 -6.77 -10.84
C GLU A 24 -2.47 -6.74 -9.30
N GLY A 25 -2.76 -5.59 -8.69
CA GLY A 25 -2.75 -5.45 -7.23
C GLY A 25 -3.74 -6.39 -6.56
N LYS A 26 -4.96 -6.50 -7.10
CA LYS A 26 -6.00 -7.41 -6.58
C LYS A 26 -5.64 -8.90 -6.72
N ALA A 27 -4.92 -9.26 -7.78
CA ALA A 27 -4.46 -10.62 -8.00
C ALA A 27 -3.16 -10.96 -7.25
N LYS A 28 -2.53 -9.98 -6.59
CA LYS A 28 -1.23 -10.15 -5.96
C LYS A 28 -1.31 -11.20 -4.84
N ARG A 29 -0.49 -12.23 -4.97
CA ARG A 29 -0.26 -13.23 -3.93
C ARG A 29 0.95 -12.81 -3.10
N GLY A 30 0.82 -12.82 -1.78
CA GLY A 30 1.89 -12.46 -0.86
C GLY A 30 1.68 -11.11 -0.17
N THR A 31 2.78 -10.50 0.26
CA THR A 31 2.77 -9.23 1.01
C THR A 31 3.24 -8.07 0.14
N ILE A 32 2.52 -6.95 0.22
CA ILE A 32 2.95 -5.65 -0.27
C ILE A 32 3.49 -4.87 0.93
N ALA A 33 4.75 -4.47 0.88
CA ALA A 33 5.39 -3.68 1.93
C ALA A 33 5.44 -2.21 1.51
N VAL A 34 4.97 -1.32 2.39
CA VAL A 34 5.00 0.13 2.22
C VAL A 34 6.04 0.69 3.18
N HIS A 35 7.05 1.35 2.65
CA HIS A 35 8.17 1.92 3.40
C HIS A 35 8.13 3.44 3.39
N HIS A 36 8.73 4.03 4.42
CA HIS A 36 8.84 5.48 4.62
C HIS A 36 7.50 6.22 4.51
N PRO A 37 6.46 5.77 5.24
CA PRO A 37 5.15 6.40 5.16
C PRO A 37 5.14 7.81 5.74
N ASP A 38 6.06 8.18 6.64
CA ASP A 38 6.27 9.55 7.12
C ASP A 38 4.98 10.31 7.50
N GLY A 39 4.03 9.60 8.12
CA GLY A 39 2.75 10.17 8.55
C GLY A 39 1.73 10.37 7.42
N ALA A 40 1.98 9.80 6.24
CA ALA A 40 1.11 9.95 5.08
C ALA A 40 -0.30 9.41 5.33
N HIS A 41 -1.27 10.16 4.85
CA HIS A 41 -2.69 9.85 4.97
C HIS A 41 -3.17 8.94 3.83
N ASN A 42 -4.31 8.29 4.02
CA ASN A 42 -5.01 7.51 3.00
C ASN A 42 -4.22 6.32 2.44
N ILE A 43 -3.36 5.68 3.25
CA ILE A 43 -2.57 4.52 2.81
C ILE A 43 -3.48 3.31 2.68
N ALA A 44 -3.47 2.64 1.53
CA ALA A 44 -4.34 1.50 1.22
C ALA A 44 -5.84 1.79 1.38
N ALA A 45 -6.24 3.05 1.22
CA ALA A 45 -7.64 3.47 1.36
C ALA A 45 -8.54 2.74 0.35
N GLY A 46 -9.67 2.19 0.81
CA GLY A 46 -10.64 1.51 -0.05
C GLY A 46 -10.23 0.11 -0.52
N LEU A 47 -9.19 -0.49 0.06
CA LEU A 47 -8.74 -1.84 -0.27
C LEU A 47 -9.91 -2.85 -0.16
N ASN A 48 -10.25 -3.49 -1.27
CA ASN A 48 -11.40 -4.41 -1.38
C ASN A 48 -11.03 -5.78 -1.97
N ALA A 49 -9.81 -6.23 -1.72
CA ALA A 49 -9.28 -7.50 -2.20
C ALA A 49 -8.50 -8.22 -1.09
N PRO A 50 -8.37 -9.56 -1.14
CA PRO A 50 -7.68 -10.35 -0.12
C PRO A 50 -6.16 -10.24 -0.23
N VAL A 51 -5.64 -9.01 -0.10
CA VAL A 51 -4.23 -8.66 -0.26
C VAL A 51 -3.67 -8.23 1.09
N LYS A 52 -2.49 -8.74 1.44
CA LYS A 52 -1.80 -8.34 2.67
C LYS A 52 -0.91 -7.12 2.38
N VAL A 53 -1.20 -6.01 3.06
CA VAL A 53 -0.36 -4.79 3.04
C VAL A 53 0.27 -4.62 4.41
N VAL A 54 1.58 -4.37 4.45
CA VAL A 54 2.34 -4.08 5.68
C VAL A 54 2.94 -2.69 5.55
N VAL A 55 2.65 -1.82 6.51
CA VAL A 55 3.17 -0.45 6.55
C VAL A 55 4.31 -0.40 7.56
N HIS A 56 5.51 -0.08 7.10
CA HIS A 56 6.73 0.03 7.91
C HIS A 56 6.93 1.47 8.37
N GLY A 57 6.24 1.83 9.46
CA GLY A 57 6.33 3.13 10.10
C GLY A 57 4.96 3.65 10.52
N HIS A 58 4.93 4.92 10.94
CA HIS A 58 3.69 5.64 11.26
C HIS A 58 2.91 5.99 10.00
N ALA A 59 1.65 5.55 9.94
CA ALA A 59 0.65 6.05 9.02
C ALA A 59 -0.10 7.25 9.63
N GLY A 60 -0.57 8.15 8.79
CA GLY A 60 -1.52 9.19 9.19
C GLY A 60 -2.96 8.67 9.22
N TYR A 61 -3.93 9.58 9.24
CA TYR A 61 -5.35 9.28 9.10
C TYR A 61 -5.68 8.39 7.88
N TYR A 62 -6.66 7.49 8.07
CA TYR A 62 -7.24 6.59 7.06
C TYR A 62 -6.27 5.54 6.47
N ALA A 63 -5.75 4.65 7.33
CA ALA A 63 -4.98 3.48 6.88
C ALA A 63 -5.90 2.27 6.66
N ALA A 64 -5.94 1.74 5.43
CA ALA A 64 -6.76 0.61 4.95
C ALA A 64 -8.28 0.85 4.86
N GLY A 65 -8.70 2.12 4.69
CA GLY A 65 -10.12 2.51 4.62
C GLY A 65 -10.50 3.32 5.84
#